data_AF-A0A076L268-F1
#
_entry.id   AF-A0A076L268-F1
#
_cell.length_a   1.000
_cell.length_b   1.000
_cell.length_c   1.000
_cell.angle_alpha   90.00
_cell.angle_beta   90.00
_cell.angle_gamma   90.00
#
_symmetry.space_group_name_H-M   'P 1'
#
loop_
_entity.id
_entity.type
_entity.pdbx_description
1 polymer ?
#
loop_
_entity_poly.entity_id
_entity_poly.type
_entity_poly.pdbx_seq_one_letter_code
_entity_poly.pdbx_strand_id
1 'polypeptide(L)'
;AGDSTEAMAIGSVFGVHRSSNDPLLIGSVKTNIGHTEATSGLAAVIKAVMAIEKKRIPPSLNFEQPNPNIPFSDLRIKVSTTCQPWPVSSKLRASVNNFGYGEQIHLNLREPIFQNWFSPLFLNKSIHQPAAGGRRRILKISAKDAASTALQLVNVCEYVRHHFRKHEDDGEANHLLEKLGLHFWPR
;
A
#
# COMPACT_ATOMS: atom_id res chain seq x y z
N ALA A 1 -18.57 22.46 8.70
CA ALA A 1 -17.51 23.03 9.57
C ALA A 1 -16.28 22.11 9.69
N GLY A 2 -16.45 20.77 9.68
CA GLY A 2 -15.32 19.82 9.77
C GLY A 2 -14.32 19.95 8.61
N ASP A 3 -14.76 19.75 7.37
CA ASP A 3 -13.87 19.74 6.19
C ASP A 3 -13.04 21.01 6.03
N SER A 4 -13.64 22.18 6.27
CA SER A 4 -12.93 23.45 6.18
C SER A 4 -11.86 23.58 7.26
N THR A 5 -12.15 23.15 8.48
CA THR A 5 -11.19 23.18 9.60
C THR A 5 -10.03 22.22 9.35
N GLU A 6 -10.34 21.00 8.89
CA GLU A 6 -9.32 20.01 8.54
C GLU A 6 -8.45 20.49 7.37
N ALA A 7 -9.05 21.03 6.31
CA ALA A 7 -8.32 21.56 5.17
C ALA A 7 -7.39 22.72 5.55
N MET A 8 -7.87 23.65 6.39
CA MET A 8 -7.04 24.74 6.90
C MET A 8 -5.87 24.23 7.73
N ALA A 9 -6.10 23.27 8.63
CA ALA A 9 -5.05 22.67 9.47
C ALA A 9 -3.99 21.93 8.63
N ILE A 10 -4.41 21.18 7.62
CA ILE A 10 -3.49 20.51 6.70
C ILE A 10 -2.69 21.52 5.88
N GLY A 11 -3.37 22.52 5.29
CA GLY A 11 -2.75 23.53 4.45
C GLY A 11 -1.75 24.40 5.21
N SER A 12 -2.04 24.76 6.46
CA SER A 12 -1.14 25.58 7.28
C SER A 12 0.15 24.86 7.70
N VAL A 13 0.12 23.53 7.83
CA VAL A 13 1.29 22.73 8.21
C VAL A 13 2.08 22.26 6.99
N PHE A 14 1.38 21.70 6.00
CA PHE A 14 2.03 21.04 4.86
C PHE A 14 2.01 21.88 3.59
N GLY A 15 0.96 22.65 3.37
CA GLY A 15 0.77 23.46 2.16
C GLY A 15 1.74 24.63 2.07
N VAL A 16 2.07 25.26 3.19
CA VAL A 16 2.99 26.42 3.27
C VAL A 16 4.39 26.15 2.72
N HIS A 17 4.80 24.88 2.67
CA HIS A 17 6.10 24.46 2.15
C HIS A 17 6.04 24.02 0.68
N ARG A 18 4.91 24.23 -0.01
CA ARG A 18 4.68 23.76 -1.38
C ARG A 18 4.45 24.91 -2.35
N SER A 19 4.85 24.69 -3.60
CA SER A 19 4.56 25.62 -4.70
C SER A 19 3.13 25.45 -5.21
N SER A 20 2.61 26.44 -5.94
CA SER A 20 1.31 26.34 -6.63
C SER A 20 1.25 25.17 -7.63
N ASN A 21 2.39 24.81 -8.22
CA ASN A 21 2.48 23.78 -9.25
C ASN A 21 2.71 22.37 -8.69
N ASP A 22 2.95 22.25 -7.38
CA ASP A 22 3.13 20.99 -6.68
C ASP A 22 2.30 20.99 -5.38
N PRO A 23 0.95 21.09 -5.47
CA PRO A 23 0.10 21.12 -4.28
C PRO A 23 0.12 19.78 -3.54
N LEU A 24 -0.19 19.80 -2.24
CA LEU A 24 -0.38 18.59 -1.48
C LEU A 24 -1.66 17.89 -1.94
N LEU A 25 -1.54 16.63 -2.34
CA LEU A 25 -2.69 15.81 -2.69
C LEU A 25 -3.37 15.29 -1.42
N ILE A 26 -4.66 15.58 -1.29
CA ILE A 26 -5.50 15.14 -0.18
C ILE A 26 -6.64 14.26 -0.66
N GLY A 27 -7.18 13.45 0.25
CA GLY A 27 -8.32 12.59 -0.04
C GLY A 27 -8.77 11.77 1.15
N SER A 28 -9.95 11.17 1.05
CA SER A 28 -10.56 10.39 2.12
C SER A 28 -10.93 8.99 1.63
N VAL A 29 -10.84 7.98 2.49
CA VAL A 29 -11.37 6.64 2.18
C VAL A 29 -12.90 6.60 2.35
N LYS A 30 -13.44 7.54 3.14
CA LYS A 30 -14.87 7.60 3.49
C LYS A 30 -15.75 7.86 2.28
N THR A 31 -15.20 8.48 1.22
CA THR A 31 -15.92 8.67 -0.05
C THR A 31 -16.20 7.36 -0.78
N ASN A 32 -15.47 6.29 -0.46
CA ASN A 32 -15.58 4.99 -1.14
C ASN A 32 -16.38 3.98 -0.33
N ILE A 33 -16.21 3.96 0.99
CA ILE A 33 -16.78 2.92 1.86
C ILE A 33 -17.64 3.48 3.01
N GLY A 34 -17.89 4.79 3.03
CA GLY A 34 -18.60 5.46 4.11
C GLY A 34 -17.77 5.64 5.38
N HIS A 35 -18.42 6.13 6.43
CA HIS A 35 -17.80 6.35 7.73
C HIS A 35 -17.87 5.07 8.57
N THR A 36 -16.80 4.30 8.63
CA THR A 36 -16.76 2.99 9.30
C THR A 36 -16.52 3.07 10.82
N GLU A 37 -16.95 4.18 11.43
CA GLU A 37 -16.88 4.49 12.86
C GLU A 37 -15.50 4.19 13.46
N ALA A 38 -15.43 3.29 14.46
CA ALA A 38 -14.23 2.89 15.17
C ALA A 38 -13.12 2.35 14.24
N THR A 39 -13.46 1.89 13.04
CA THR A 39 -12.50 1.35 12.06
C THR A 39 -12.05 2.38 11.02
N SER A 40 -12.52 3.63 11.09
CA SER A 40 -12.21 4.67 10.10
C SER A 40 -10.71 4.93 9.98
N GLY A 41 -10.00 4.93 11.11
CA GLY A 41 -8.55 5.10 11.14
C GLY A 41 -7.82 3.93 10.44
N LEU A 42 -8.21 2.69 10.73
CA LEU A 42 -7.61 1.50 10.10
C LEU A 42 -7.86 1.48 8.59
N ALA A 43 -9.07 1.80 8.14
CA ALA A 43 -9.38 1.90 6.72
C ALA A 43 -8.50 2.96 6.01
N ALA A 44 -8.26 4.09 6.66
CA ALA A 44 -7.38 5.14 6.12
C ALA A 44 -5.90 4.71 6.06
N VAL A 45 -5.42 3.97 7.08
CA VAL A 45 -4.08 3.38 7.08
C VAL A 45 -3.93 2.35 5.96
N ILE A 46 -4.90 1.45 5.78
CA ILE A 46 -4.89 0.47 4.69
C ILE A 46 -4.85 1.18 3.33
N LYS A 47 -5.67 2.21 3.12
CA LYS A 47 -5.64 3.03 1.89
C LYS A 47 -4.24 3.61 1.64
N ALA A 48 -3.61 4.18 2.68
CA ALA A 48 -2.29 4.80 2.56
C ALA A 48 -1.18 3.78 2.28
N VAL A 49 -1.19 2.63 2.96
CA VAL A 49 -0.24 1.53 2.70
C VAL A 49 -0.39 1.03 1.27
N MET A 50 -1.61 0.76 0.82
CA MET A 50 -1.86 0.31 -0.55
C MET A 50 -1.45 1.35 -1.60
N ALA A 51 -1.66 2.64 -1.32
CA ALA A 51 -1.24 3.72 -2.22
C ALA A 51 0.29 3.79 -2.37
N ILE A 52 1.02 3.61 -1.26
CA ILE A 52 2.49 3.52 -1.26
C ILE A 52 2.96 2.27 -1.99
N GLU A 53 2.42 1.10 -1.64
CA GLU A 53 2.81 -0.20 -2.21
C GLU A 53 2.59 -0.23 -3.72
N LYS A 54 1.44 0.26 -4.19
CA LYS A 54 1.11 0.30 -5.62
C LYS A 54 1.68 1.52 -6.34
N LYS A 55 2.37 2.42 -5.64
CA LYS A 55 2.91 3.70 -6.17
C LYS A 55 1.84 4.49 -6.94
N ARG A 56 0.61 4.52 -6.43
CA ARG A 56 -0.53 5.20 -7.04
C ARG A 56 -1.39 5.88 -5.99
N ILE A 57 -1.88 7.06 -6.32
CA ILE A 57 -2.76 7.85 -5.46
C ILE A 57 -4.20 7.61 -5.95
N PRO A 58 -5.05 6.92 -5.16
CA PRO A 58 -6.42 6.62 -5.56
C PRO A 58 -7.32 7.87 -5.49
N PRO A 59 -8.42 7.90 -6.26
CA PRO A 59 -9.35 9.01 -6.25
C PRO A 59 -10.15 9.07 -4.94
N SER A 60 -10.51 10.28 -4.53
CA SER A 60 -11.63 10.55 -3.62
C SER A 60 -12.86 10.81 -4.47
N LEU A 61 -13.92 10.07 -4.20
CA LEU A 61 -15.14 10.09 -5.00
C LEU A 61 -16.07 11.24 -4.59
N ASN A 62 -17.08 11.50 -5.42
CA ASN A 62 -18.16 12.46 -5.15
C ASN A 62 -17.68 13.91 -4.96
N PHE A 63 -16.54 14.28 -5.56
CA PHE A 63 -15.98 15.63 -5.54
C PHE A 63 -16.21 16.31 -6.89
N GLU A 64 -17.36 16.98 -7.03
CA GLU A 64 -17.71 17.72 -8.24
C GLU A 64 -17.57 19.23 -8.05
N GLN A 65 -18.17 19.77 -6.99
CA GLN A 65 -18.10 21.19 -6.65
C GLN A 65 -17.27 21.37 -5.38
N PRO A 66 -16.14 22.09 -5.45
CA PRO A 66 -15.33 22.35 -4.26
C PRO A 66 -16.12 23.21 -3.26
N ASN A 67 -15.98 22.91 -1.97
CA ASN A 67 -16.59 23.72 -0.93
C ASN A 67 -16.01 25.16 -0.98
N PRO A 68 -16.84 26.20 -1.20
CA PRO A 68 -16.35 27.57 -1.38
C PRO A 68 -15.69 28.15 -0.13
N ASN A 69 -15.91 27.55 1.04
CA ASN A 69 -15.28 27.96 2.30
C ASN A 69 -13.85 27.41 2.45
N ILE A 70 -13.34 26.67 1.47
CA ILE A 70 -11.98 26.10 1.49
C ILE A 70 -11.15 26.80 0.41
N PRO A 71 -10.18 27.65 0.78
CA PRO A 71 -9.32 28.31 -0.19
C PRO A 71 -8.21 27.36 -0.67
N PHE A 72 -8.57 26.33 -1.46
CA PHE A 72 -7.67 25.27 -1.92
C PHE A 72 -6.37 25.80 -2.55
N SER A 73 -6.48 26.84 -3.38
CA SER A 73 -5.34 27.47 -4.05
C SER A 73 -4.35 28.10 -3.06
N ASP A 74 -4.86 28.79 -2.04
CA ASP A 74 -4.05 29.51 -1.05
C ASP A 74 -3.44 28.52 -0.05
N LEU A 75 -4.19 27.46 0.29
CA LEU A 75 -3.72 26.37 1.14
C LEU A 75 -2.76 25.42 0.43
N ARG A 76 -2.52 25.59 -0.89
CA ARG A 76 -1.66 24.70 -1.70
C ARG A 76 -2.04 23.22 -1.55
N ILE A 77 -3.34 22.93 -1.48
CA ILE A 77 -3.89 21.57 -1.39
C ILE A 77 -4.81 21.28 -2.57
N LYS A 78 -4.88 20.02 -2.99
CA LYS A 78 -5.74 19.57 -4.09
C LYS A 78 -6.35 18.22 -3.78
N VAL A 79 -7.65 18.07 -4.00
CA VAL A 79 -8.32 16.77 -3.89
C VAL A 79 -7.93 15.88 -5.06
N SER A 80 -7.46 14.68 -4.78
CA SER A 80 -7.16 13.69 -5.83
C SER A 80 -8.47 13.10 -6.37
N THR A 81 -8.91 13.51 -7.56
CA THR A 81 -10.17 13.05 -8.18
C THR A 81 -9.98 11.90 -9.18
N THR A 82 -8.75 11.64 -9.60
CA THR A 82 -8.41 10.56 -10.52
C THR A 82 -7.31 9.66 -9.93
N CYS A 83 -7.22 8.43 -10.40
CA CYS A 83 -6.15 7.52 -10.02
C CYS A 83 -4.87 7.86 -10.78
N GLN A 84 -3.87 8.43 -10.09
CA GLN A 84 -2.65 8.92 -10.72
C GLN A 84 -1.40 8.22 -10.15
N PRO A 85 -0.32 8.08 -10.94
CA PRO A 85 0.94 7.57 -10.43
C PRO A 85 1.48 8.49 -9.33
N TRP A 86 2.21 7.91 -8.39
CA TRP A 86 2.93 8.69 -7.40
C TRP A 86 4.05 9.51 -8.10
N PRO A 87 4.22 10.82 -7.81
CA PRO A 87 5.23 11.63 -8.48
C PRO A 87 6.65 11.06 -8.32
N VAL A 88 7.35 10.86 -9.45
CA VAL A 88 8.64 10.14 -9.53
C VAL A 88 9.75 10.78 -8.70
N SER A 89 9.73 12.10 -8.54
CA SER A 89 10.72 12.86 -7.75
C SER A 89 10.42 12.89 -6.25
N SER A 90 9.29 12.32 -5.80
CA SER A 90 8.84 12.42 -4.42
C SER A 90 9.14 11.15 -3.63
N LYS A 91 9.56 11.31 -2.37
CA LYS A 91 9.59 10.21 -1.41
C LYS A 91 8.16 9.70 -1.22
N LEU A 92 7.97 8.39 -1.26
CA LEU A 92 6.67 7.76 -1.00
C LEU A 92 6.30 7.98 0.49
N ARG A 93 5.52 9.02 0.76
CA ARG A 93 5.11 9.42 2.10
C ARG A 93 3.63 9.79 2.13
N ALA A 94 2.90 9.22 3.07
CA ALA A 94 1.50 9.55 3.29
C ALA A 94 1.30 9.94 4.75
N SER A 95 0.41 10.89 4.99
CA SER A 95 -0.07 11.21 6.33
C SER A 95 -1.53 10.79 6.45
N VAL A 96 -1.90 10.22 7.59
CA VAL A 96 -3.26 9.79 7.90
C VAL A 96 -3.74 10.55 9.12
N ASN A 97 -4.85 11.25 8.97
CA ASN A 97 -5.56 11.92 10.06
C ASN A 97 -6.80 11.12 10.45
N ASN A 98 -7.05 11.01 11.75
CA ASN A 98 -8.30 10.50 12.28
C ASN A 98 -8.75 11.37 13.46
N PHE A 99 -9.90 12.03 13.30
CA PHE A 99 -10.50 12.89 14.30
C PHE A 99 -11.75 12.21 14.86
N GLY A 100 -11.69 11.82 16.13
CA GLY A 100 -12.82 11.30 16.89
C GLY A 100 -13.49 12.39 17.71
N TYR A 101 -14.52 12.00 18.46
CA TYR A 101 -15.16 12.87 19.46
C TYR A 101 -14.23 13.04 20.68
N GLY A 102 -13.24 13.92 20.56
CA GLY A 102 -12.34 14.33 21.65
C GLY A 102 -10.87 13.94 21.44
N GLU A 103 -10.59 12.85 20.74
CA GLU A 103 -9.22 12.43 20.43
C GLU A 103 -8.86 12.63 18.96
N GLN A 104 -7.61 13.02 18.72
CA GLN A 104 -7.07 13.26 17.39
C GLN A 104 -5.77 12.49 17.24
N ILE A 105 -5.67 11.70 16.18
CA ILE A 105 -4.47 10.91 15.88
C ILE A 105 -3.98 11.26 14.49
N HIS A 106 -2.67 11.46 14.38
CA HIS A 106 -1.96 11.68 13.13
C HIS A 106 -0.84 10.64 12.98
N LEU A 107 -0.79 9.99 11.83
CA LEU A 107 0.24 8.99 11.51
C LEU A 107 0.96 9.36 10.21
N ASN A 108 2.29 9.26 10.22
CA ASN A 108 3.12 9.40 9.04
C ASN A 108 3.65 8.04 8.59
N LEU A 109 3.38 7.69 7.34
CA LEU A 109 3.81 6.48 6.68
C LEU A 109 4.86 6.84 5.63
N ARG A 110 5.86 5.97 5.48
CA ARG A 110 6.86 6.04 4.42
C ARG A 110 7.05 4.67 3.81
N GLU A 111 7.55 4.63 2.57
CA GLU A 111 8.03 3.38 1.99
C GLU A 111 9.04 2.66 2.92
N PRO A 112 8.97 1.33 2.99
CA PRO A 112 9.96 0.56 3.72
C PRO A 112 11.34 0.74 3.08
N ILE A 113 12.36 0.93 3.93
CA ILE A 113 13.75 0.84 3.49
C ILE A 113 14.11 -0.63 3.53
N PHE A 114 14.05 -1.30 2.37
CA PHE A 114 14.47 -2.70 2.25
C PHE A 114 16.00 -2.80 2.28
N GLN A 115 16.60 -2.55 3.43
CA GLN A 115 17.99 -2.94 3.68
C GLN A 115 17.99 -4.30 4.40
N ASN A 116 18.29 -5.36 3.64
CA ASN A 116 18.74 -6.67 4.12
C ASN A 116 17.83 -7.42 5.11
N TRP A 117 16.51 -7.52 4.87
CA TRP A 117 15.69 -8.48 5.64
C TRP A 117 16.14 -9.93 5.42
N PHE A 118 16.70 -10.22 4.24
CA PHE A 118 17.51 -11.40 3.99
C PHE A 118 18.95 -11.12 4.42
N SER A 119 19.21 -11.08 5.73
CA SER A 119 20.60 -11.17 6.19
C SER A 119 21.19 -12.48 5.65
N PRO A 120 22.40 -12.47 5.07
CA PRO A 120 23.08 -13.70 4.66
C PRO A 120 23.12 -14.74 5.78
N LEU A 121 23.07 -14.32 7.06
CA LEU A 121 23.01 -15.22 8.21
C LEU A 121 21.79 -16.17 8.23
N PHE A 122 20.66 -15.81 7.59
CA PHE A 122 19.51 -16.72 7.44
C PHE A 122 19.59 -17.60 6.18
N LEU A 123 20.37 -17.22 5.18
CA LEU A 123 20.67 -18.09 4.02
C LEU A 123 21.93 -18.96 4.22
N ASN A 124 22.77 -18.65 5.22
CA ASN A 124 24.10 -19.24 5.39
C ASN A 124 24.17 -20.31 6.49
N LYS A 125 23.05 -20.95 6.82
CA LYS A 125 23.05 -22.32 7.37
C LYS A 125 22.49 -23.28 6.33
N SER A 126 23.41 -23.79 5.51
CA SER A 126 23.23 -24.95 4.64
C SER A 126 22.22 -24.82 3.50
N ILE A 127 22.22 -23.70 2.78
CA ILE A 127 21.80 -23.76 1.38
C ILE A 127 22.98 -24.30 0.58
N HIS A 128 23.11 -25.62 0.54
CA HIS A 128 24.02 -26.32 -0.37
C HIS A 128 23.91 -25.70 -1.77
N GLN A 129 25.07 -25.43 -2.36
CA GLN A 129 25.27 -25.12 -3.77
C GLN A 129 24.31 -25.97 -4.62
N PRO A 130 23.57 -25.41 -5.57
CA PRO A 130 22.55 -26.18 -6.30
C PRO A 130 23.26 -27.30 -7.06
N ALA A 131 23.14 -28.53 -6.56
CA ALA A 131 23.34 -29.71 -7.37
C ALA A 131 22.34 -29.65 -8.54
N ALA A 132 22.70 -30.19 -9.70
CA ALA A 132 22.00 -30.08 -10.98
C ALA A 132 20.55 -30.64 -11.04
N GLY A 133 19.87 -30.84 -9.91
CA GLY A 133 18.46 -31.17 -9.80
C GLY A 133 17.68 -30.09 -9.04
N GLY A 134 16.57 -29.63 -9.61
CA GLY A 134 15.76 -28.52 -9.09
C GLY A 134 15.48 -28.60 -7.58
N ARG A 135 15.67 -27.47 -6.88
CA ARG A 135 15.47 -27.36 -5.44
C ARG A 135 14.00 -27.54 -5.08
N ARG A 136 13.63 -28.72 -4.57
CA ARG A 136 12.31 -28.92 -3.95
C ARG A 136 12.27 -28.20 -2.59
N ARG A 137 11.17 -27.49 -2.33
CA ARG A 137 10.87 -26.84 -1.05
C ARG A 137 9.59 -27.46 -0.50
N ILE A 138 9.54 -27.69 0.80
CA ILE A 138 8.35 -28.20 1.48
C ILE A 138 7.60 -27.00 2.07
N LEU A 139 6.41 -26.72 1.56
CA LEU A 139 5.49 -25.76 2.16
C LEU A 139 4.54 -26.50 3.10
N LYS A 140 4.61 -26.20 4.39
CA LYS A 140 3.71 -26.78 5.39
C LYS A 140 2.45 -25.92 5.49
N ILE A 141 1.28 -26.54 5.40
CA ILE A 141 -0.03 -25.90 5.57
C ILE A 141 -0.78 -26.67 6.66
N SER A 142 -1.39 -25.94 7.59
CA SER A 142 -2.14 -26.52 8.70
C SER A 142 -3.28 -25.58 9.09
N ALA A 143 -4.44 -26.15 9.38
CA ALA A 143 -5.58 -25.44 9.94
C ALA A 143 -6.25 -26.27 11.04
N LYS A 144 -7.25 -25.68 11.70
CA LYS A 144 -7.99 -26.32 12.80
C LYS A 144 -8.71 -27.61 12.42
N ASP A 145 -9.05 -27.80 11.14
CA ASP A 145 -9.73 -28.97 10.60
C ASP A 145 -9.34 -29.23 9.13
N ALA A 146 -9.75 -30.39 8.61
CA ALA A 146 -9.41 -30.82 7.25
C ALA A 146 -10.00 -29.91 6.17
N ALA A 147 -11.23 -29.42 6.36
CA ALA A 147 -11.89 -28.53 5.41
C ALA A 147 -11.16 -27.19 5.29
N SER A 148 -10.77 -26.61 6.42
CA SER A 148 -9.98 -25.37 6.50
C SER A 148 -8.59 -25.56 5.89
N THR A 149 -7.97 -26.74 6.07
CA THR A 149 -6.67 -27.07 5.47
C THR A 149 -6.78 -27.14 3.95
N ALA A 150 -7.84 -27.77 3.43
CA ALA A 150 -8.10 -27.83 2.00
C ALA A 150 -8.33 -26.43 1.41
N LEU A 151 -9.10 -25.56 2.08
CA LEU A 151 -9.33 -24.18 1.66
C LEU A 151 -8.03 -23.36 1.66
N GLN A 152 -7.18 -23.49 2.69
CA GLN A 152 -5.88 -22.82 2.71
C GLN A 152 -4.99 -23.28 1.56
N LEU A 153 -4.97 -24.59 1.25
CA LEU A 153 -4.22 -25.11 0.12
C LEU A 153 -4.72 -24.52 -1.21
N VAL A 154 -6.04 -24.40 -1.40
CA VAL A 154 -6.63 -23.76 -2.58
C VAL A 154 -6.21 -22.29 -2.66
N ASN A 155 -6.32 -21.53 -1.57
CA ASN A 155 -5.95 -20.12 -1.52
C ASN A 155 -4.47 -19.89 -1.83
N VAL A 156 -3.58 -20.74 -1.30
CA VAL A 156 -2.15 -20.68 -1.61
C VAL A 156 -1.91 -21.01 -3.07
N CYS A 157 -2.54 -22.06 -3.61
CA CYS A 157 -2.41 -22.40 -5.02
C CYS A 157 -2.85 -21.25 -5.94
N GLU A 158 -3.99 -20.64 -5.65
CA GLU A 158 -4.50 -19.49 -6.41
C GLU A 158 -3.61 -18.26 -6.28
N TYR A 159 -3.16 -17.94 -5.07
CA TYR A 159 -2.23 -16.84 -4.83
C TYR A 159 -0.96 -17.00 -5.66
N VAL A 160 -0.35 -18.18 -5.59
CA VAL A 160 0.88 -18.52 -6.32
C VAL A 160 0.65 -18.44 -7.83
N ARG A 161 -0.45 -18.98 -8.35
CA ARG A 161 -0.79 -18.89 -9.79
C ARG A 161 -0.94 -17.45 -10.26
N HIS A 162 -1.62 -16.60 -9.48
CA HIS A 162 -1.91 -15.23 -9.89
C HIS A 162 -0.70 -14.30 -9.76
N HIS A 163 0.06 -14.41 -8.66
CA HIS A 163 1.14 -13.47 -8.38
C HIS A 163 2.42 -13.82 -9.11
N PHE A 164 2.72 -15.10 -9.37
CA PHE A 164 3.94 -15.44 -10.10
C PHE A 164 3.79 -15.36 -11.63
N ARG A 165 2.58 -15.47 -12.19
CA ARG A 165 2.35 -15.22 -13.64
C ARG A 165 2.49 -13.76 -14.05
N LYS A 166 2.09 -12.80 -13.21
CA LYS A 166 2.25 -11.36 -13.47
C LYS A 166 3.71 -10.88 -13.50
N HIS A 167 4.62 -11.73 -13.05
CA HIS A 167 5.98 -11.40 -12.71
C HIS A 167 7.01 -12.01 -13.69
N GLU A 168 6.54 -12.77 -14.69
CA GLU A 168 7.34 -13.12 -15.87
C GLU A 168 7.61 -11.90 -16.76
N ASP A 169 6.70 -10.91 -16.76
CA ASP A 169 6.83 -9.67 -17.54
C ASP A 169 7.70 -8.59 -16.83
N ASP A 170 7.77 -8.62 -15.50
CA ASP A 170 8.53 -7.68 -14.67
C ASP A 170 9.80 -8.39 -14.11
N GLY A 171 10.92 -8.32 -14.84
CA GLY A 171 12.15 -9.08 -14.60
C GLY A 171 12.76 -9.10 -13.17
N GLU A 172 12.29 -8.29 -12.22
CA GLU A 172 12.65 -8.37 -10.80
C GLU A 172 12.16 -9.65 -10.13
N ALA A 173 11.01 -10.17 -10.52
CA ALA A 173 10.43 -11.32 -9.83
C ALA A 173 10.94 -12.66 -10.35
N ASN A 174 11.44 -12.72 -11.58
CA ASN A 174 12.29 -13.82 -12.04
C ASN A 174 13.53 -13.98 -11.16
N HIS A 175 14.13 -12.89 -10.68
CA HIS A 175 15.27 -12.94 -9.76
C HIS A 175 14.91 -13.51 -8.38
N LEU A 176 13.71 -13.22 -7.86
CA LEU A 176 13.19 -13.78 -6.61
C LEU A 176 12.76 -15.24 -6.77
N LEU A 177 12.12 -15.58 -7.89
CA LEU A 177 11.69 -16.94 -8.25
C LEU A 177 12.88 -17.90 -8.44
N GLU A 178 13.93 -17.47 -9.15
CA GLU A 178 15.18 -18.21 -9.27
C GLU A 178 15.89 -18.37 -7.92
N LYS A 179 15.92 -17.32 -7.09
CA LYS A 179 16.47 -17.40 -5.73
C LYS A 179 15.69 -18.38 -4.84
N LEU A 180 14.38 -18.48 -5.02
CA LEU A 180 13.51 -19.38 -4.25
C LEU A 180 13.42 -20.79 -4.85
N GLY A 181 13.84 -21.00 -6.09
CA GLY A 181 13.87 -22.30 -6.77
C GLY A 181 12.47 -22.82 -7.16
N LEU A 182 11.51 -21.93 -7.40
CA LEU A 182 10.15 -22.29 -7.76
C LEU A 182 10.02 -22.38 -9.29
N HIS A 183 9.89 -23.59 -9.81
CA HIS A 183 9.60 -23.85 -11.23
C HIS A 183 8.17 -24.37 -11.39
N PHE A 184 7.40 -23.77 -12.31
CA PHE A 184 6.06 -24.22 -12.66
C PHE A 184 6.12 -25.11 -13.89
N TRP A 185 5.57 -26.32 -13.79
CA TRP A 185 5.38 -27.18 -14.96
C TRP A 185 3.99 -26.92 -15.54
N PRO A 186 3.85 -26.44 -16.78
CA PRO A 186 2.56 -26.46 -17.47
C PRO A 186 2.16 -27.92 -17.73
N ARG A 187 0.88 -28.26 -17.59
CA ARG A 187 0.36 -29.55 -18.05
C ARG A 187 0.43 -29.64 -19.56
#